data_AF-A0A158AA49-F1
#
_entry.id   AF-A0A158AA49-F1
#
_cell.length_a   1.000
_cell.length_b   1.000
_cell.length_c   1.000
_cell.angle_alpha   90.00
_cell.angle_beta   90.00
_cell.angle_gamma   90.00
#
_symmetry.space_group_name_H-M   'P 1'
#
loop_
_entity.id
_entity.type
_entity.pdbx_description
1 polymer ?
#
loop_
_entity_poly.entity_id
_entity_poly.type
_entity_poly.pdbx_seq_one_letter_code
_entity_poly.pdbx_strand_id
1 'polypeptide(L)'
;MYIRTSDSSALSHALNGGSPRPRETRHCIAFDLTVPGLDSSGAREVLAYAFGAGTQAYIAETSRLHDCTTLYVETDSDDINNVIATLTAHFPNATLGRVTRVTRH
;
A
#
# COMPACT_ATOMS: atom_id res chain seq x y z
N MET A 1 64.19 17.29 18.53
CA MET A 1 63.47 16.03 18.82
C MET A 1 62.71 16.20 20.12
N TYR A 2 61.41 16.49 20.04
CA TYR A 2 60.43 16.26 21.11
C TYR A 2 59.13 15.86 20.40
N ILE A 3 58.72 14.61 20.62
CA ILE A 3 57.50 14.00 20.11
C ILE A 3 56.41 14.28 21.16
N ARG A 4 55.30 14.89 20.77
CA ARG A 4 54.11 14.98 21.61
C ARG A 4 52.92 14.42 20.84
N THR A 5 52.45 13.29 21.33
CA THR A 5 51.35 12.46 20.86
C THR A 5 50.00 13.08 21.26
N SER A 6 49.06 13.01 20.32
CA SER A 6 47.58 13.01 20.40
C SER A 6 46.84 13.84 21.45
N ASP A 7 45.86 14.64 21.01
CA ASP A 7 44.48 14.26 21.31
C ASP A 7 43.45 14.85 20.33
N SER A 8 42.37 14.09 20.16
CA SER A 8 41.27 14.31 19.24
C SER A 8 40.33 15.42 19.71
N SER A 9 39.72 16.16 18.79
CA SER A 9 38.29 16.49 18.93
C SER A 9 37.66 16.87 17.59
N ALA A 10 36.71 16.04 17.23
CA ALA A 10 35.86 16.08 16.08
C ALA A 10 34.98 17.33 16.05
N LEU A 11 34.99 18.03 14.91
CA LEU A 11 33.81 18.71 14.39
C LEU A 11 33.86 18.66 12.86
N SER A 12 33.65 17.46 12.31
CA SER A 12 33.25 17.36 10.90
C SER A 12 31.78 17.74 10.84
N HIS A 13 31.52 18.92 10.29
CA HIS A 13 30.21 19.42 9.90
C HIS A 13 29.40 18.35 9.17
N ALA A 14 28.44 17.74 9.88
CA ALA A 14 27.36 17.00 9.26
C ALA A 14 26.35 18.01 8.69
N LEU A 15 26.69 18.62 7.55
CA LEU A 15 25.70 19.27 6.67
C LEU A 15 25.01 18.17 5.86
N ASN A 16 24.26 17.30 6.53
CA ASN A 16 23.26 16.46 5.87
C ASN A 16 22.04 17.33 5.57
N GLY A 17 22.18 18.22 4.59
CA GLY A 17 21.08 18.83 3.88
C GLY A 17 20.40 17.75 3.05
N GLY A 18 19.59 16.91 3.70
CA GLY A 18 18.64 16.06 3.01
C GLY A 18 17.65 16.97 2.30
N SER A 19 17.88 17.21 1.01
CA SER A 19 16.87 17.81 0.14
C SER A 19 15.55 17.09 0.39
N PRO A 20 14.43 17.77 0.64
CA PRO A 20 13.13 17.12 0.65
C PRO A 20 13.03 16.38 -0.68
N ARG A 21 12.99 15.05 -0.65
CA ARG A 21 12.63 14.30 -1.85
C ARG A 21 11.25 14.84 -2.25
N PRO A 22 11.02 15.22 -3.52
CA PRO A 22 9.68 15.54 -3.97
C PRO A 22 8.79 14.38 -3.56
N ARG A 23 7.70 14.68 -2.85
CA ARG A 23 6.62 13.71 -2.65
C ARG A 23 6.11 13.36 -4.04
N GLU A 24 6.62 12.27 -4.58
CA GLU A 24 6.27 11.82 -5.91
C GLU A 24 4.80 11.47 -5.86
N THR A 25 4.01 12.32 -6.52
CA THR A 25 2.57 12.22 -6.53
C THR A 25 2.23 11.04 -7.44
N ARG A 26 1.80 9.92 -6.85
CA ARG A 26 1.53 8.68 -7.58
C ARG A 26 0.04 8.56 -7.82
N HIS A 27 -0.33 8.23 -9.05
CA HIS A 27 -1.69 7.85 -9.38
C HIS A 27 -1.90 6.40 -8.98
N CYS A 28 -3.00 6.15 -8.28
CA CYS A 28 -3.34 4.86 -7.70
C CYS A 28 -4.80 4.55 -8.03
N ILE A 29 -5.14 3.27 -8.11
CA ILE A 29 -6.52 2.81 -8.20
C ILE A 29 -6.95 2.39 -6.80
N ALA A 30 -8.07 2.97 -6.36
CA ALA A 30 -8.80 2.54 -5.18
C ALA A 30 -10.13 1.90 -5.60
N PHE A 31 -10.59 0.89 -4.86
CA PHE A 31 -11.85 0.23 -5.14
C PHE A 31 -12.47 -0.42 -3.90
N ASP A 32 -13.79 -0.63 -3.97
CA ASP A 32 -14.51 -1.45 -3.01
C ASP A 32 -14.57 -2.91 -3.52
N LEU A 33 -14.22 -3.87 -2.68
CA LEU A 33 -14.26 -5.31 -2.99
C LEU A 33 -15.07 -6.06 -1.93
N THR A 34 -16.22 -6.60 -2.33
CA THR A 34 -17.03 -7.44 -1.45
C THR A 34 -16.65 -8.90 -1.66
N VAL A 35 -16.17 -9.55 -0.60
CA VAL A 35 -15.80 -10.97 -0.58
C VAL A 35 -16.78 -11.77 0.27
N PRO A 36 -17.09 -13.04 -0.11
CA PRO A 36 -17.83 -13.94 0.76
C PRO A 36 -17.07 -14.21 2.08
N GLY A 37 -17.81 -14.37 3.16
CA GLY A 37 -17.31 -14.61 4.50
C GLY A 37 -17.10 -13.33 5.32
N LEU A 38 -17.12 -13.50 6.64
CA LEU A 38 -16.90 -12.43 7.62
C LEU A 38 -15.42 -12.22 7.98
N ASP A 39 -14.56 -13.19 7.65
CA ASP A 39 -13.12 -13.07 7.87
C ASP A 39 -12.45 -12.43 6.64
N SER A 40 -11.80 -11.29 6.88
CA SER A 40 -11.08 -10.55 5.86
C SER A 40 -9.60 -10.90 5.76
N SER A 41 -9.06 -11.71 6.69
CA SER A 41 -7.62 -12.00 6.78
C SER A 41 -7.08 -12.59 5.48
N GLY A 42 -7.69 -13.68 4.99
CA GLY A 42 -7.28 -14.33 3.75
C GLY A 42 -7.43 -13.42 2.52
N ALA A 43 -8.50 -12.62 2.45
CA ALA A 43 -8.67 -11.67 1.35
C ALA A 43 -7.56 -10.59 1.35
N ARG A 44 -7.18 -10.09 2.52
CA ARG A 44 -6.08 -9.12 2.65
C ARG A 44 -4.73 -9.71 2.28
N GLU A 45 -4.45 -10.95 2.67
CA GLU A 45 -3.22 -11.66 2.29
C GLU A 45 -3.13 -11.83 0.77
N VAL A 46 -4.22 -12.26 0.13
CA VAL A 46 -4.28 -12.41 -1.33
C VAL A 46 -4.12 -11.05 -2.03
N LEU A 47 -4.74 -9.98 -1.53
CA LEU A 47 -4.56 -8.62 -2.08
C LEU A 47 -3.11 -8.15 -1.98
N ALA A 48 -2.46 -8.35 -0.83
CA ALA A 48 -1.06 -7.99 -0.63
C ALA A 48 -0.12 -8.81 -1.53
N TYR A 49 -0.43 -10.09 -1.76
CA TYR A 49 0.30 -10.93 -2.71
C TYR A 49 0.11 -10.48 -4.16
N ALA A 50 -1.13 -10.23 -4.58
CA ALA A 50 -1.47 -9.97 -5.98
C ALA A 50 -1.07 -8.57 -6.45
N PHE A 51 -1.23 -7.55 -5.60
CA PHE A 51 -0.91 -6.16 -5.93
C PHE A 51 0.40 -5.66 -5.32
N GLY A 52 1.03 -6.45 -4.45
CA GLY A 52 2.31 -6.14 -3.82
C GLY A 52 2.18 -5.36 -2.50
N ALA A 53 3.33 -5.17 -1.84
CA ALA A 53 3.44 -4.71 -0.46
C ALA A 53 2.93 -3.27 -0.19
N GLY A 54 2.73 -2.45 -1.22
CA GLY A 54 2.17 -1.10 -1.09
C GLY A 54 0.64 -1.08 -1.00
N THR A 55 -0.01 -2.22 -1.23
CA THR A 55 -1.47 -2.37 -1.20
C THR A 55 -2.01 -2.24 0.21
N GLN A 56 -3.06 -1.45 0.36
CA GLN A 56 -3.73 -1.24 1.64
C GLN A 56 -5.18 -1.69 1.51
N ALA A 57 -5.67 -2.46 2.49
CA ALA A 57 -7.02 -3.02 2.45
C ALA A 57 -7.70 -2.89 3.83
N TYR A 58 -8.74 -2.08 3.89
CA TYR A 58 -9.47 -1.72 5.10
C TYR A 58 -10.88 -2.32 5.07
N ILE A 59 -11.41 -2.77 6.20
CA ILE A 59 -12.83 -3.19 6.23
C ILE A 59 -13.67 -1.92 6.15
N ALA A 60 -14.47 -1.82 5.09
CA ALA A 60 -15.47 -0.77 4.93
C ALA A 60 -16.80 -1.20 5.55
N GLU A 61 -17.17 -2.47 5.39
CA GLU A 61 -18.44 -3.01 5.88
C GLU A 61 -18.34 -4.52 6.13
N THR A 62 -19.12 -5.03 7.08
CA THR A 62 -19.34 -6.46 7.27
C THR A 62 -20.84 -6.72 7.37
N SER A 63 -21.39 -7.61 6.53
CA SER A 63 -22.81 -7.97 6.55
C SER A 63 -22.99 -9.41 6.99
N ARG A 64 -23.54 -9.60 8.19
CA ARG A 64 -23.90 -10.94 8.70
C ARG A 64 -25.12 -11.55 7.99
N LEU A 65 -26.00 -10.71 7.45
CA LEU A 65 -27.18 -11.18 6.72
C LEU A 65 -26.80 -11.85 5.40
N HIS A 66 -25.78 -11.32 4.73
CA HIS A 66 -25.30 -11.81 3.44
C HIS A 66 -24.01 -12.61 3.55
N ASP A 67 -23.52 -12.85 4.76
CA ASP A 67 -22.26 -13.53 5.06
C ASP A 67 -21.10 -13.01 4.18
N CYS A 68 -20.86 -11.69 4.21
CA CYS A 68 -19.85 -11.06 3.38
C CYS A 68 -19.15 -9.88 4.08
N THR A 69 -17.98 -9.53 3.56
CA THR A 69 -17.18 -8.40 4.00
C THR A 69 -16.78 -7.54 2.81
N THR A 70 -16.98 -6.23 2.92
CA THR A 70 -16.53 -5.26 1.93
C THR A 70 -15.24 -4.61 2.39
N LEU A 71 -14.22 -4.67 1.53
CA LEU A 71 -12.93 -4.05 1.72
C LEU A 71 -12.81 -2.81 0.84
N TYR A 72 -12.38 -1.69 1.41
CA TYR A 72 -11.85 -0.58 0.64
C TYR A 72 -10.35 -0.84 0.42
N VAL A 73 -9.94 -0.92 -0.84
CA VAL A 73 -8.60 -1.29 -1.26
C VAL A 73 -7.96 -0.14 -2.01
N GLU A 74 -6.73 0.21 -1.64
CA GLU A 74 -5.87 1.12 -2.39
C GLU A 74 -4.66 0.34 -2.91
N THR A 75 -4.40 0.46 -4.21
CA THR A 75 -3.29 -0.22 -4.89
C THR A 75 -2.26 0.78 -5.40
N ASP A 76 -1.05 0.30 -5.66
CA ASP A 76 -0.03 1.10 -6.37
C ASP A 76 -0.21 1.05 -7.90
N SER A 77 -1.20 0.33 -8.42
CA SER A 77 -1.48 0.26 -9.86
C SER A 77 -2.28 1.48 -10.32
N ASP A 78 -1.99 1.99 -11.52
CA ASP A 78 -2.71 3.09 -12.17
C ASP A 78 -3.58 2.64 -13.36
N ASP A 79 -3.48 1.36 -13.74
CA ASP A 79 -4.24 0.71 -14.80
C ASP A 79 -5.40 -0.12 -14.24
N ILE A 80 -6.62 0.35 -14.52
CA ILE A 80 -7.86 -0.32 -14.13
C ILE A 80 -8.01 -1.71 -14.77
N ASN A 81 -7.51 -1.92 -15.99
CA ASN A 81 -7.64 -3.21 -16.65
C ASN A 81 -6.78 -4.26 -15.95
N ASN A 82 -5.58 -3.87 -15.53
CA ASN A 82 -4.72 -4.73 -14.72
C ASN A 82 -5.37 -5.08 -13.37
N VAL A 83 -6.02 -4.11 -12.72
CA VAL A 83 -6.77 -4.36 -11.47
C VAL A 83 -7.90 -5.37 -11.70
N ILE A 84 -8.71 -5.20 -12.74
CA ILE A 84 -9.82 -6.12 -13.05
C ILE A 84 -9.29 -7.51 -13.38
N ALA A 85 -8.25 -7.61 -14.21
CA ALA A 85 -7.61 -8.89 -14.56
C ALA A 85 -7.07 -9.61 -13.32
N THR A 86 -6.44 -8.87 -12.41
CA THR A 86 -5.90 -9.41 -11.16
C THR A 86 -7.03 -9.90 -10.25
N LEU A 87 -8.09 -9.10 -10.06
CA LEU A 87 -9.22 -9.48 -9.22
C LEU A 87 -9.95 -10.71 -9.76
N THR A 88 -10.17 -10.78 -11.07
CA THR A 88 -10.83 -11.94 -11.69
C THR A 88 -10.02 -13.23 -11.59
N ALA A 89 -8.68 -13.15 -11.55
CA ALA A 89 -7.81 -14.31 -11.36
C ALA A 89 -7.82 -14.84 -9.91
N HIS A 90 -7.90 -13.95 -8.92
CA HIS A 90 -7.72 -14.32 -7.51
C HIS A 90 -9.02 -14.37 -6.69
N PHE A 91 -10.07 -13.70 -7.14
CA PHE A 91 -11.34 -13.54 -6.43
C PHE A 91 -12.54 -13.90 -7.32
N PRO A 92 -12.70 -15.18 -7.71
CA PRO A 92 -13.72 -15.60 -8.67
C PRO A 92 -15.16 -15.37 -8.19
N ASN A 93 -15.37 -15.25 -6.88
CA ASN A 93 -16.69 -15.08 -6.26
C ASN A 93 -16.85 -13.71 -5.56
N ALA A 94 -15.94 -12.76 -5.80
CA ALA A 94 -16.06 -11.42 -5.22
C ALA A 94 -16.84 -10.48 -6.15
N THR A 95 -17.40 -9.44 -5.55
CA THR A 95 -18.02 -8.33 -6.27
C THR A 95 -17.11 -7.13 -6.23
N LEU A 96 -16.75 -6.61 -7.41
CA LEU A 96 -16.07 -5.33 -7.54
C LEU A 96 -17.13 -4.21 -7.50
N GLY A 97 -17.01 -3.35 -6.51
CA GLY A 97 -17.84 -2.17 -6.34
C GLY A 97 -17.29 -0.97 -7.09
N ARG A 98 -17.40 0.21 -6.46
CA ARG A 98 -16.92 1.46 -7.05
C ARG A 98 -15.41 1.41 -7.22
N VAL A 99 -14.93 1.91 -8.36
CA VAL A 99 -13.50 2.08 -8.67
C VAL A 99 -13.22 3.56 -8.89
N THR A 100 -12.18 4.07 -8.24
CA THR A 100 -11.76 5.47 -8.32
C THR A 100 -10.26 5.60 -8.53
N ARG A 101 -9.86 6.52 -9.41
CA ARG A 101 -8.47 6.98 -9.47
C ARG A 101 -8.23 7.95 -8.33
N VAL A 102 -7.23 7.65 -7.51
CA VAL A 102 -6.80 8.49 -6.39
C VAL A 102 -5.35 8.92 -6.59
N THR A 103 -4.96 9.97 -5.88
CA THR A 103 -3.63 10.54 -5.96
C THR A 103 -3.00 10.47 -4.57
N ARG A 104 -1.84 9.82 -4.46
CA ARG A 104 -1.11 9.58 -3.21
C ARG A 104 0.16 10.42 -3.18
N HIS A 105 0.50 10.96 -2.00
CA HIS A 105 1.67 11.82 -1.77
C HIS A 105 2.69 11.16 -0.84
#